data_AF-A0AAW1Q354-F1
#
_entry.id   AF-A0AAW1Q354-F1
#
_cell.length_a   1.000
_cell.length_b   1.000
_cell.length_c   1.000
_cell.angle_alpha   90.00
_cell.angle_beta   90.00
_cell.angle_gamma   90.00
#
_symmetry.space_group_name_H-M   'P 1'
#
loop_
_entity.id
_entity.type
_entity.pdbx_description
1 polymer ?
#
loop_
_entity_poly.entity_id
_entity_poly.type
_entity_poly.pdbx_seq_one_letter_code
_entity_poly.pdbx_strand_id
1 'polypeptide(L)'
;MPAAGQDNRRLQQAAKDFEQGLSEGLDEDDIVALQLGKQSAEELSDIQERYKERIKQKLAEQAEEQRRAKERKNLKFTQGKLAYERGRYPESVYAFERALDDEGPFSQLGGEIQLWLALAYQAVGREEDCISLYKVLEKTHPVRAIQKQAADLRYIMEAPKLPLRPDEKVNIPVLTGVDRYVPQRTPIARSRPMPQASRVKKSMEEEFWENYRPPQWVSNRYVWVAATILAVGLAGYSAYVANL
;
A
#
# COMPACT_ATOMS: atom_id res chain seq x y z
N MET A 1 -17.64 33.95 -15.15
CA MET A 1 -18.10 32.55 -15.22
C MET A 1 -17.13 31.49 -14.62
N PRO A 2 -16.50 31.67 -13.42
CA PRO A 2 -15.70 30.60 -12.79
C PRO A 2 -16.43 29.75 -11.72
N ALA A 3 -17.65 30.11 -11.30
CA ALA A 3 -18.32 29.50 -10.14
C ALA A 3 -18.65 28.00 -10.32
N ALA A 4 -19.17 27.60 -11.49
CA ALA A 4 -19.61 26.22 -11.72
C ALA A 4 -18.49 25.16 -11.59
N GLY A 5 -17.24 25.52 -11.92
CA GLY A 5 -16.10 24.60 -11.79
C GLY A 5 -15.61 24.44 -10.35
N GLN A 6 -15.76 25.48 -9.51
CA GLN A 6 -15.38 25.42 -8.09
C GLN A 6 -16.38 24.60 -7.28
N ASP A 7 -17.67 24.77 -7.56
CA ASP A 7 -18.74 24.04 -6.88
C ASP A 7 -18.65 22.53 -7.14
N ASN A 8 -18.34 22.13 -8.38
CA ASN A 8 -18.19 20.72 -8.72
C ASN A 8 -16.96 20.08 -8.03
N ARG A 9 -15.83 20.80 -7.95
CA ARG A 9 -14.64 20.32 -7.22
C ARG A 9 -14.92 20.12 -5.73
N ARG A 10 -15.66 21.04 -5.11
CA ARG A 10 -16.06 20.92 -3.70
C ARG A 10 -16.99 19.73 -3.48
N LEU A 11 -17.95 19.52 -4.37
CA LEU A 11 -18.84 18.35 -4.33
C LEU A 11 -18.06 17.04 -4.48
N GLN A 12 -17.08 17.00 -5.38
CA GLN A 12 -16.23 15.82 -5.55
C GLN A 12 -15.39 15.54 -4.32
N GLN A 13 -14.81 16.57 -3.71
CA GLN A 13 -14.05 16.45 -2.48
C GLN A 13 -14.94 15.97 -1.33
N ALA A 14 -16.11 16.57 -1.16
CA ALA A 14 -17.10 16.14 -0.19
C ALA A 14 -17.53 14.67 -0.39
N ALA A 15 -17.75 14.22 -1.63
CA ALA A 15 -18.06 12.82 -1.89
C ALA A 15 -16.89 11.88 -1.52
N LYS A 16 -15.64 12.28 -1.72
CA LYS A 16 -14.46 11.49 -1.30
C LYS A 16 -14.32 11.43 0.22
N ASP A 17 -14.50 12.57 0.89
CA ASP A 17 -14.47 12.63 2.36
C ASP A 17 -15.60 11.77 2.95
N PHE A 18 -16.75 11.72 2.26
CA PHE A 18 -17.86 10.84 2.60
C PHE A 18 -17.50 9.35 2.47
N GLU A 19 -16.89 8.94 1.36
CA GLU A 19 -16.38 7.56 1.21
C GLU A 19 -15.31 7.22 2.25
N GLN A 20 -14.42 8.16 2.57
CA GLN A 20 -13.36 7.95 3.55
C GLN A 20 -13.95 7.76 4.95
N GLY A 21 -14.88 8.62 5.37
CA GLY A 21 -15.53 8.49 6.68
C GLY A 21 -16.29 7.17 6.83
N LEU A 22 -16.96 6.71 5.77
CA LEU A 22 -17.59 5.39 5.74
C LEU A 22 -16.58 4.25 5.95
N SER A 23 -15.39 4.35 5.33
CA SER A 23 -14.33 3.35 5.49
C SER A 23 -13.70 3.35 6.88
N GLU A 24 -13.73 4.49 7.57
CA GLU A 24 -13.29 4.67 8.96
C GLU A 24 -14.36 4.20 9.97
N GLY A 25 -15.56 3.85 9.50
CA GLY A 25 -16.66 3.35 10.33
C GLY A 25 -17.48 4.44 11.03
N LEU A 26 -17.38 5.68 10.57
CA LEU A 26 -18.20 6.80 11.05
C LEU A 26 -19.65 6.65 10.54
N ASP A 27 -20.61 7.16 11.32
CA ASP A 27 -22.00 7.18 10.90
C ASP A 27 -22.20 8.19 9.76
N GLU A 28 -23.05 7.85 8.79
CA GLU A 28 -23.34 8.67 7.60
C GLU A 28 -23.80 10.08 7.98
N ASP A 29 -24.52 10.13 9.07
CA ASP A 29 -25.15 11.32 9.62
C ASP A 29 -24.15 12.28 10.25
N ASP A 30 -23.17 11.75 10.98
CA ASP A 30 -22.06 12.51 11.55
C ASP A 30 -21.11 13.01 10.44
N ILE A 31 -20.89 12.21 9.40
CA ILE A 31 -20.06 12.63 8.24
C ILE A 31 -20.69 13.83 7.52
N VAL A 32 -22.01 13.81 7.29
CA VAL A 32 -22.72 14.95 6.70
C VAL A 32 -22.67 16.17 7.62
N ALA A 33 -22.77 15.97 8.94
CA ALA A 33 -22.64 17.05 9.92
C ALA A 33 -21.24 17.70 9.87
N LEU A 34 -20.18 16.89 9.80
CA LEU A 34 -18.79 17.33 9.65
C LEU A 34 -18.60 18.19 8.39
N GLN A 35 -19.21 17.81 7.26
CA GLN A 35 -19.14 18.60 6.03
C GLN A 35 -19.87 19.94 6.11
N LEU A 36 -20.89 20.05 6.98
CA LEU A 36 -21.57 21.30 7.28
C LEU A 36 -20.85 22.13 8.36
N GLY A 37 -19.70 21.68 8.86
CA GLY A 37 -18.89 22.35 9.86
C GLY A 37 -19.37 22.13 11.31
N LYS A 38 -20.09 21.03 11.57
CA LYS A 38 -20.57 20.62 12.89
C LYS A 38 -19.76 19.44 13.42
N GLN A 39 -19.69 19.24 14.74
CA GLN A 39 -18.90 18.14 15.31
C GLN A 39 -19.63 16.79 15.29
N SER A 40 -20.96 16.83 15.38
CA SER A 40 -21.82 15.65 15.35
C SER A 40 -23.20 16.01 14.80
N ALA A 41 -23.97 15.00 14.39
CA ALA A 41 -25.35 15.14 13.95
C ALA A 41 -26.25 15.86 14.98
N GLU A 42 -25.94 15.80 16.28
CA GLU A 42 -26.73 16.45 17.33
C GLU A 42 -26.66 17.99 17.31
N GLU A 43 -25.64 18.57 16.66
CA GLU A 43 -25.45 20.04 16.58
C GLU A 43 -26.08 20.68 15.32
N LEU A 44 -26.84 19.90 14.56
CA LEU A 44 -27.53 20.35 13.35
C LEU A 44 -28.72 21.24 13.72
N SER A 45 -28.90 22.35 13.00
CA SER A 45 -30.13 23.14 13.11
C SER A 45 -31.30 22.38 12.49
N ASP A 46 -32.53 22.59 12.99
CA ASP A 46 -33.78 22.03 12.45
C ASP A 46 -33.91 22.11 10.92
N ILE A 47 -33.37 23.19 10.32
CA ILE A 47 -33.36 23.37 8.87
C ILE A 47 -32.38 22.38 8.23
N GLN A 48 -31.17 22.25 8.77
CA GLN A 48 -30.12 21.37 8.26
C GLN A 48 -30.52 19.90 8.38
N GLU A 49 -31.17 19.50 9.47
CA GLU A 49 -31.73 18.15 9.64
C GLU A 49 -32.65 17.75 8.49
N ARG A 50 -33.52 18.67 8.04
CA ARG A 50 -34.44 18.42 6.92
C ARG A 50 -33.72 18.21 5.58
N TYR A 51 -32.57 18.85 5.37
CA TYR A 51 -31.79 18.73 4.14
C TYR A 51 -30.74 17.62 4.19
N LYS A 52 -30.38 17.15 5.38
CA LYS A 52 -29.38 16.10 5.62
C LYS A 52 -29.59 14.87 4.75
N GLU A 53 -30.81 14.33 4.71
CA GLU A 53 -31.15 13.16 3.89
C GLU A 53 -30.89 13.38 2.38
N ARG A 54 -31.22 14.57 1.88
CA ARG A 54 -30.98 14.91 0.46
C ARG A 54 -29.49 15.09 0.17
N ILE A 55 -28.74 15.66 1.12
CA ILE A 55 -27.29 15.84 1.01
C ILE A 55 -26.62 14.48 1.02
N LYS A 56 -26.99 13.62 1.96
CA LYS A 56 -26.56 12.23 2.08
C LYS A 56 -26.78 11.44 0.79
N GLN A 57 -28.00 11.45 0.24
CA GLN A 57 -28.32 10.79 -1.02
C GLN A 57 -27.44 11.29 -2.18
N LYS A 58 -27.26 12.62 -2.30
CA LYS A 58 -26.42 13.21 -3.34
C LYS A 58 -24.94 12.86 -3.18
N LEU A 59 -24.41 12.87 -1.96
CA LEU A 59 -23.02 12.51 -1.70
C LEU A 59 -22.79 11.03 -1.99
N ALA A 60 -23.71 10.16 -1.59
CA ALA A 60 -23.67 8.73 -1.88
C ALA A 60 -23.73 8.46 -3.39
N GLU A 61 -24.63 9.12 -4.12
CA GLU A 61 -24.73 9.00 -5.58
C GLU A 61 -23.43 9.46 -6.26
N GLN A 62 -22.89 10.61 -5.87
CA GLN A 62 -21.63 11.13 -6.41
C GLN A 62 -20.43 10.25 -6.06
N ALA A 63 -20.38 9.70 -4.86
CA ALA A 63 -19.37 8.74 -4.43
C ALA A 63 -19.42 7.49 -5.33
N GLU A 64 -20.61 6.90 -5.51
CA GLU A 64 -20.77 5.75 -6.40
C GLU A 64 -20.37 6.05 -7.85
N GLU A 65 -20.74 7.20 -8.40
CA GLU A 65 -20.33 7.60 -9.74
C GLU A 65 -18.81 7.71 -9.87
N GLN A 66 -18.15 8.32 -8.88
CA GLN A 66 -16.69 8.41 -8.82
C GLN A 66 -16.05 7.02 -8.70
N ARG A 67 -16.61 6.15 -7.87
CA ARG A 67 -16.13 4.77 -7.70
C ARG A 67 -16.25 4.00 -9.01
N ARG A 68 -17.40 4.05 -9.67
CA ARG A 68 -17.62 3.42 -10.99
C ARG A 68 -16.68 3.98 -12.04
N ALA A 69 -16.43 5.29 -12.03
CA ALA A 69 -15.47 5.91 -12.93
C ALA A 69 -14.04 5.39 -12.66
N LYS A 70 -13.61 5.35 -11.40
CA LYS A 70 -12.30 4.82 -11.00
C LYS A 70 -12.14 3.33 -11.36
N GLU A 71 -13.17 2.52 -11.11
CA GLU A 71 -13.21 1.10 -11.49
C GLU A 71 -13.08 0.91 -12.99
N ARG A 72 -13.80 1.71 -13.81
CA ARG A 72 -13.70 1.66 -15.28
C ARG A 72 -12.28 1.94 -15.77
N LYS A 73 -11.60 2.91 -15.16
CA LYS A 73 -10.21 3.24 -15.50
C LYS A 73 -9.25 2.12 -15.09
N ASN A 74 -9.42 1.58 -13.88
CA ASN A 74 -8.65 0.43 -13.39
C ASN A 74 -8.87 -0.83 -14.27
N LEU A 75 -10.07 -1.01 -14.82
CA LEU A 75 -10.40 -2.15 -15.68
C LEU A 75 -9.55 -2.17 -16.95
N LYS A 76 -9.31 -1.01 -17.60
CA LYS A 76 -8.45 -0.94 -18.79
C LYS A 76 -6.99 -1.27 -18.46
N PHE A 77 -6.49 -0.72 -17.34
CA PHE A 77 -5.14 -1.02 -16.86
C PHE A 77 -4.95 -2.51 -16.52
N THR A 78 -5.92 -3.12 -15.84
CA THR A 78 -5.87 -4.55 -15.50
C THR A 78 -5.97 -5.44 -16.74
N GLN A 79 -6.73 -5.05 -17.77
CA GLN A 79 -6.74 -5.75 -19.06
C GLN A 79 -5.36 -5.72 -19.74
N GLY A 80 -4.68 -4.58 -19.73
CA GLY A 80 -3.31 -4.47 -20.23
C GLY A 80 -2.35 -5.39 -19.49
N LYS A 81 -2.37 -5.38 -18.15
CA LYS A 81 -1.57 -6.31 -17.32
C LYS A 81 -1.85 -7.78 -17.65
N LEU A 82 -3.12 -8.16 -17.78
CA LEU A 82 -3.50 -9.53 -18.11
C LEU A 82 -3.00 -9.94 -19.52
N ALA A 83 -2.97 -9.02 -20.48
CA ALA A 83 -2.41 -9.28 -21.80
C ALA A 83 -0.88 -9.49 -21.73
N TYR A 84 -0.19 -8.66 -20.95
CA TYR A 84 1.25 -8.79 -20.69
C TYR A 84 1.59 -10.14 -20.05
N GLU A 85 0.88 -10.52 -18.99
CA GLU A 85 1.08 -11.79 -18.26
C GLU A 85 0.85 -13.02 -19.14
N ARG A 86 -0.02 -12.91 -20.15
CA ARG A 86 -0.29 -13.98 -21.13
C ARG A 86 0.71 -14.01 -22.28
N GLY A 87 1.74 -13.15 -22.27
CA GLY A 87 2.75 -13.06 -23.33
C GLY A 87 2.25 -12.37 -24.60
N ARG A 88 1.07 -11.74 -24.59
CA ARG A 88 0.52 -11.00 -25.73
C ARG A 88 1.00 -9.55 -25.68
N TYR A 89 2.32 -9.37 -25.82
CA TYR A 89 2.97 -8.07 -25.61
C TYR A 89 2.49 -6.96 -26.55
N PRO A 90 2.26 -7.19 -27.86
CA PRO A 90 1.74 -6.13 -28.74
C PRO A 90 0.33 -5.67 -28.34
N GLU A 91 -0.55 -6.61 -27.94
CA GLU A 91 -1.89 -6.26 -27.44
C GLU A 91 -1.81 -5.48 -26.12
N SER A 92 -0.85 -5.82 -25.26
CA SER A 92 -0.60 -5.13 -24.01
C SER A 92 -0.17 -3.68 -24.23
N VAL A 93 0.73 -3.42 -25.20
CA VAL A 93 1.15 -2.06 -25.57
C VAL A 93 -0.08 -1.23 -25.95
N TYR A 94 -0.92 -1.75 -26.84
CA TYR A 94 -2.13 -1.07 -27.30
C TYR A 94 -3.11 -0.76 -26.16
N ALA A 95 -3.31 -1.72 -25.26
CA ALA A 95 -4.18 -1.55 -24.10
C ALA A 95 -3.65 -0.45 -23.15
N PHE A 96 -2.34 -0.40 -22.92
CA PHE A 96 -1.73 0.62 -22.08
C PHE A 96 -1.73 2.02 -22.72
N GLU A 97 -1.49 2.14 -24.02
CA GLU A 97 -1.61 3.41 -24.74
C GLU A 97 -3.03 3.99 -24.61
N ARG A 98 -4.07 3.18 -24.85
CA ARG A 98 -5.45 3.60 -24.66
C ARG A 98 -5.76 3.97 -23.21
N ALA A 99 -5.29 3.18 -22.25
CA ALA A 99 -5.50 3.47 -20.84
C ALA A 99 -4.83 4.78 -20.42
N LEU A 100 -3.67 5.09 -21.01
CA LEU A 100 -2.94 6.34 -20.78
C LEU A 100 -3.69 7.55 -21.35
N ASP A 101 -4.27 7.42 -22.53
CA ASP A 101 -5.09 8.47 -23.15
C ASP A 101 -6.33 8.81 -22.30
N ASP A 102 -6.95 7.80 -21.67
CA ASP A 102 -8.13 7.99 -20.81
C ASP A 102 -7.82 8.62 -19.44
N GLU A 103 -6.68 8.25 -18.83
CA GLU A 103 -6.32 8.72 -17.48
C GLU A 103 -5.51 10.03 -17.51
N GLY A 104 -4.68 10.20 -18.52
CA GLY A 104 -3.71 11.29 -18.63
C GLY A 104 -2.35 10.95 -17.99
N PRO A 105 -1.26 11.55 -18.49
CA PRO A 105 0.11 11.12 -18.17
C PRO A 105 0.62 11.55 -16.78
N PHE A 106 -0.02 12.51 -16.12
CA PHE A 106 0.47 13.09 -14.85
C PHE A 106 -0.29 12.60 -13.62
N SER A 107 -1.28 11.72 -13.80
CA SER A 107 -1.97 11.06 -12.69
C SER A 107 -1.08 9.97 -12.07
N GLN A 108 -1.29 9.63 -10.81
CA GLN A 108 -0.61 8.50 -10.17
C GLN A 108 -0.80 7.20 -10.97
N LEU A 109 -2.03 6.91 -11.39
CA LEU A 109 -2.34 5.74 -12.21
C LEU A 109 -1.77 5.86 -13.63
N GLY A 110 -1.73 7.08 -14.18
CA GLY A 110 -1.09 7.37 -15.47
C GLY A 110 0.40 7.05 -15.46
N GLY A 111 1.11 7.47 -14.41
CA GLY A 111 2.51 7.12 -14.20
C GLY A 111 2.73 5.61 -14.09
N GLU A 112 1.88 4.91 -13.33
CA GLU A 112 1.93 3.44 -13.27
C GLU A 112 1.70 2.79 -14.64
N ILE A 113 0.72 3.26 -15.42
CA ILE A 113 0.48 2.79 -16.79
C ILE A 113 1.74 2.99 -17.65
N GLN A 114 2.39 4.15 -17.57
CA GLN A 114 3.59 4.43 -18.36
C GLN A 114 4.77 3.53 -17.98
N LEU A 115 4.93 3.18 -16.69
CA LEU A 115 5.92 2.20 -16.26
C LEU A 115 5.64 0.83 -16.88
N TRP A 116 4.39 0.38 -16.87
CA TRP A 116 3.99 -0.88 -17.51
C TRP A 116 4.10 -0.86 -19.04
N LEU A 117 3.80 0.29 -19.66
CA LEU A 117 3.96 0.50 -21.10
C LEU A 117 5.43 0.39 -21.52
N ALA A 118 6.36 0.95 -20.74
CA ALA A 118 7.80 0.82 -20.98
C ALA A 118 8.25 -0.66 -20.94
N LEU A 119 7.80 -1.42 -19.93
CA LEU A 119 8.04 -2.87 -19.86
C LEU A 119 7.46 -3.63 -21.06
N ALA A 120 6.28 -3.21 -21.53
CA ALA A 120 5.67 -3.78 -22.73
C ALA A 120 6.48 -3.47 -23.99
N TYR A 121 7.05 -2.26 -24.12
CA TYR A 121 7.96 -1.93 -25.22
C TYR A 121 9.22 -2.79 -25.24
N GLN A 122 9.84 -2.99 -24.08
CA GLN A 122 10.97 -3.91 -23.95
C GLN A 122 10.58 -5.31 -24.44
N ALA A 123 9.43 -5.83 -24.03
CA ALA A 123 8.99 -7.18 -24.39
C ALA A 123 8.72 -7.37 -25.89
N VAL A 124 8.37 -6.29 -26.60
CA VAL A 124 8.21 -6.29 -28.08
C VAL A 124 9.55 -6.05 -28.81
N GLY A 125 10.64 -5.82 -28.08
CA GLY A 125 11.97 -5.55 -28.66
C GLY A 125 12.25 -4.07 -28.94
N ARG A 126 11.39 -3.15 -28.48
CA ARG A 126 11.57 -1.70 -28.57
C ARG A 126 12.31 -1.17 -27.34
N GLU A 127 13.54 -1.65 -27.12
CA GLU A 127 14.34 -1.31 -25.92
C GLU A 127 14.66 0.20 -25.84
N GLU A 128 14.90 0.87 -26.97
CA GLU A 128 15.18 2.31 -27.01
C GLU A 128 14.00 3.17 -26.52
N ASP A 129 12.78 2.81 -26.93
CA ASP A 129 11.55 3.48 -26.50
C ASP A 129 11.26 3.27 -25.02
N CYS A 130 11.58 2.08 -24.49
CA CYS A 130 11.49 1.80 -23.06
C CYS A 130 12.42 2.73 -22.26
N ILE A 131 13.70 2.85 -22.66
CA ILE A 131 14.68 3.67 -21.96
C ILE A 131 14.32 5.16 -22.06
N SER A 132 13.89 5.62 -23.24
CA SER A 132 13.49 7.01 -23.44
C SER A 132 12.27 7.37 -22.60
N LEU A 133 11.27 6.49 -22.52
CA LEU A 133 10.08 6.68 -21.70
C LEU A 133 10.43 6.79 -20.20
N TYR A 134 11.31 5.93 -19.69
CA TYR A 134 11.76 6.04 -18.30
C TYR A 134 12.53 7.34 -18.03
N LYS A 135 13.39 7.80 -18.96
CA LYS A 135 14.09 9.09 -18.83
C LYS A 135 13.12 10.27 -18.77
N VAL A 136 12.03 10.22 -19.53
CA VAL A 136 10.98 11.24 -19.49
C VAL A 136 10.26 11.19 -18.14
N LEU A 137 9.80 10.01 -17.73
CA LEU A 137 9.10 9.81 -16.46
C LEU A 137 9.90 10.30 -15.23
N GLU A 138 11.20 9.98 -15.18
CA GLU A 138 12.11 10.40 -14.12
C GLU A 138 12.14 11.93 -13.95
N LYS A 139 12.03 12.68 -15.06
CA LYS A 139 12.16 14.15 -15.08
C LYS A 139 10.83 14.89 -14.95
N THR A 140 9.76 14.36 -15.52
CA THR A 140 8.52 15.13 -15.76
C THR A 140 7.37 14.78 -14.83
N HIS A 141 7.32 13.56 -14.29
CA HIS A 141 6.15 13.09 -13.57
C HIS A 141 6.03 13.76 -12.18
N PRO A 142 4.87 14.26 -11.74
CA PRO A 142 4.75 14.98 -10.47
C PRO A 142 4.94 14.10 -9.22
N VAL A 143 4.67 12.80 -9.34
CA VAL A 143 4.77 11.85 -8.21
C VAL A 143 6.20 11.31 -8.09
N ARG A 144 6.88 11.65 -6.98
CA ARG A 144 8.26 11.21 -6.69
C ARG A 144 8.45 9.69 -6.66
N ALA A 145 7.46 8.95 -6.18
CA ALA A 145 7.52 7.49 -6.15
C ALA A 145 7.68 6.90 -7.58
N ILE A 146 6.92 7.43 -8.54
CA ILE A 146 7.00 7.04 -9.95
C ILE A 146 8.34 7.44 -10.55
N GLN A 147 8.84 8.65 -10.26
CA GLN A 147 10.16 9.09 -10.74
C GLN A 147 11.26 8.14 -10.27
N LYS A 148 11.25 7.76 -8.99
CA LYS A 148 12.23 6.83 -8.40
C LYS A 148 12.13 5.45 -9.04
N GLN A 149 10.92 4.92 -9.19
CA GLN A 149 10.70 3.63 -9.88
C GLN A 149 11.20 3.66 -11.33
N ALA A 150 10.95 4.75 -12.06
CA ALA A 150 11.46 4.92 -13.41
C ALA A 150 12.99 4.96 -13.46
N ALA A 151 13.64 5.65 -12.52
CA ALA A 151 15.10 5.70 -12.41
C ALA A 151 15.71 4.31 -12.12
N ASP A 152 15.12 3.58 -11.17
CA ASP A 152 15.56 2.22 -10.80
C ASP A 152 15.41 1.25 -11.99
N LEU A 153 14.27 1.30 -12.69
CA LEU A 153 14.02 0.47 -13.87
C LEU A 153 14.92 0.87 -15.05
N ARG A 154 15.14 2.16 -15.27
CA ARG A 154 16.10 2.64 -16.28
C ARG A 154 17.50 2.10 -16.02
N TYR A 155 17.95 2.12 -14.77
CA TYR A 155 19.27 1.60 -14.39
C TYR A 155 19.42 0.12 -14.73
N ILE A 156 18.38 -0.69 -14.45
CA ILE A 156 18.35 -2.11 -14.82
C ILE A 156 18.41 -2.29 -16.34
N MET A 157 17.67 -1.45 -17.09
CA MET A 157 17.57 -1.54 -18.54
C MET A 157 18.82 -1.08 -19.28
N GLU A 158 19.54 -0.09 -18.76
CA GLU A 158 20.80 0.40 -19.33
C GLU A 158 22.00 -0.48 -18.95
N ALA A 159 21.85 -1.41 -18.01
CA ALA A 159 22.94 -2.26 -17.55
C ALA A 159 23.49 -3.13 -18.70
N PRO A 160 24.82 -3.22 -18.86
CA PRO A 160 25.42 -4.06 -19.89
C PRO A 160 25.12 -5.53 -19.61
N LYS A 161 24.64 -6.24 -20.63
CA LYS A 161 24.37 -7.69 -20.56
C LYS A 161 25.69 -8.44 -20.36
N LEU A 162 25.77 -9.27 -19.31
CA LEU A 162 26.97 -10.06 -19.01
C LEU A 162 27.16 -11.16 -20.08
N PRO A 163 28.32 -11.22 -20.77
CA PRO A 163 28.58 -12.29 -21.73
C PRO A 163 28.82 -13.61 -20.99
N LEU A 164 27.95 -14.59 -21.22
CA LEU A 164 28.07 -15.94 -20.65
C LEU A 164 28.80 -16.88 -21.62
N ARG A 165 29.80 -17.59 -21.12
CA ARG A 165 30.51 -18.62 -21.92
C ARG A 165 29.63 -19.87 -22.08
N PRO A 166 29.79 -20.67 -23.14
CA PRO A 166 28.95 -21.86 -23.37
C PRO A 166 28.99 -22.89 -22.25
N ASP A 167 30.15 -23.02 -21.58
CA ASP A 167 30.37 -23.89 -20.41
C ASP A 167 29.63 -23.41 -19.16
N GLU A 168 29.31 -22.12 -19.06
CA GLU A 168 28.52 -21.55 -17.95
C GLU A 168 27.00 -21.71 -18.17
N LYS A 169 26.57 -22.04 -19.40
CA LYS A 169 25.15 -22.22 -19.72
C LYS A 169 24.67 -23.59 -19.25
N VAL A 170 23.63 -23.60 -18.42
CA VAL A 170 22.91 -24.83 -18.08
C VAL A 170 22.18 -25.34 -19.32
N ASN A 171 22.55 -26.52 -19.79
CA ASN A 171 21.93 -27.15 -20.95
C ASN A 171 20.69 -27.93 -20.49
N ILE A 172 19.51 -27.33 -20.65
CA ILE A 172 18.24 -27.95 -20.27
C ILE A 172 17.75 -28.77 -21.48
N PRO A 173 17.66 -30.11 -21.39
CA PRO A 173 17.15 -30.91 -22.48
C PRO A 173 15.68 -30.59 -22.73
N VAL A 174 15.31 -30.39 -24.01
CA VAL A 174 13.91 -30.22 -24.40
C VAL A 174 13.19 -31.54 -24.16
N LEU A 175 12.37 -31.59 -23.11
CA LEU A 175 11.51 -32.72 -22.84
C LEU A 175 10.46 -32.79 -23.95
N THR A 176 10.56 -33.77 -24.84
CA THR A 176 9.53 -34.03 -25.85
C THR A 176 8.45 -34.90 -25.23
N GLY A 177 7.18 -34.48 -25.31
CA GLY A 177 6.03 -35.26 -24.82
C GLY A 177 5.48 -34.90 -23.43
N VAL A 178 5.96 -33.83 -22.78
CA VAL A 178 5.37 -33.32 -21.53
C VAL A 178 3.91 -32.87 -21.68
N ASP A 179 3.51 -32.44 -22.89
CA ASP A 179 2.12 -32.06 -23.18
C ASP A 179 1.15 -33.25 -23.27
N ARG A 180 1.65 -34.50 -23.44
CA ARG A 180 0.78 -35.70 -23.41
C ARG A 180 0.23 -36.00 -22.02
N TYR A 181 0.86 -35.44 -20.99
CA TYR A 181 0.45 -35.56 -19.59
C TYR A 181 -0.03 -34.20 -19.06
N VAL A 182 -0.82 -33.46 -19.87
CA VAL A 182 -1.82 -32.57 -19.29
C VAL A 182 -2.98 -33.48 -18.88
N PRO A 183 -3.08 -33.93 -17.60
CA PRO A 183 -4.30 -34.59 -17.19
C PRO A 183 -5.43 -33.62 -17.53
N GLN A 184 -6.45 -34.09 -18.25
CA GLN A 184 -7.76 -33.46 -18.24
C GLN A 184 -8.03 -33.15 -16.77
N ARG A 185 -7.94 -31.87 -16.40
CA ARG A 185 -8.14 -31.45 -15.03
C ARG A 185 -9.61 -31.76 -14.75
N THR A 186 -9.89 -32.97 -14.26
CA THR A 186 -11.06 -33.21 -13.44
C THR A 186 -11.02 -32.09 -12.42
N PRO A 187 -12.07 -31.25 -12.29
CA PRO A 187 -12.07 -30.20 -11.29
C PRO A 187 -11.90 -30.90 -9.94
N ILE A 188 -10.67 -30.91 -9.43
CA ILE A 188 -10.39 -31.37 -8.08
C ILE A 188 -11.21 -30.42 -7.23
N ALA A 189 -12.23 -30.95 -6.58
CA ALA A 189 -13.03 -30.21 -5.62
C ALA A 189 -12.03 -29.47 -4.73
N ARG A 190 -12.08 -28.13 -4.77
CA ARG A 190 -11.16 -27.28 -4.00
C ARG A 190 -11.16 -27.83 -2.58
N SER A 191 -10.04 -28.40 -2.15
CA SER A 191 -9.86 -28.78 -0.75
C SER A 191 -10.22 -27.56 0.08
N ARG A 192 -11.14 -27.73 1.04
CA ARG A 192 -11.54 -26.67 1.97
C ARG A 192 -10.30 -25.88 2.38
N PRO A 193 -10.35 -24.53 2.40
CA PRO A 193 -9.22 -23.74 2.86
C PRO A 193 -8.78 -24.31 4.21
N MET A 194 -7.53 -24.80 4.26
CA MET A 194 -6.96 -25.23 5.52
C MET A 194 -7.03 -24.00 6.44
N PRO A 195 -7.49 -24.14 7.70
CA PRO A 195 -7.39 -23.05 8.66
C PRO A 195 -5.93 -22.62 8.67
N GLN A 196 -5.67 -21.32 8.46
CA GLN A 196 -4.32 -20.77 8.43
C GLN A 196 -3.63 -21.18 9.73
N ALA A 197 -2.69 -22.13 9.63
CA ALA A 197 -1.78 -22.42 10.73
C ALA A 197 -0.77 -21.27 10.78
N SER A 198 -1.16 -20.16 11.38
CA SER A 198 -0.24 -19.10 11.79
C SER A 198 0.63 -19.64 12.92
N ARG A 199 1.71 -20.31 12.54
CA ARG A 199 2.84 -20.56 13.45
C ARG A 199 4.13 -20.17 12.75
N VAL A 200 4.20 -18.89 12.37
CA VAL A 200 5.50 -18.23 12.34
C VAL A 200 6.08 -18.40 13.74
N LYS A 201 7.24 -19.04 13.86
CA LYS A 201 7.92 -19.17 15.15
C LYS A 201 8.25 -17.75 15.61
N LYS A 202 7.75 -17.37 16.79
CA LYS A 202 8.03 -16.06 17.39
C LYS A 202 9.54 -15.88 17.44
N SER A 203 9.99 -14.66 17.16
CA SER A 203 11.41 -14.32 17.32
C SER A 203 11.79 -14.39 18.80
N MET A 204 13.08 -14.59 19.11
CA MET A 204 13.54 -14.63 20.52
C MET A 204 13.17 -13.37 21.30
N GLU A 205 13.05 -12.23 20.61
CA GLU A 205 12.65 -10.95 21.21
C GLU A 205 11.15 -10.91 21.54
N GLU A 206 10.28 -11.41 20.66
CA GLU A 206 8.84 -11.52 20.94
C GLU A 206 8.56 -12.46 22.13
N GLU A 207 9.26 -13.60 22.21
CA GLU A 207 9.14 -14.50 23.37
C GLU A 207 9.66 -13.87 24.67
N PHE A 208 10.71 -13.04 24.59
CA PHE A 208 11.25 -12.33 25.75
C PHE A 208 10.26 -11.31 26.31
N TRP A 209 9.69 -10.46 25.45
CA TRP A 209 8.75 -9.41 25.87
C TRP A 209 7.43 -9.97 26.39
N GLU A 210 6.93 -11.07 25.81
CA GLU A 210 5.69 -11.71 26.24
C GLU A 210 5.83 -12.39 27.61
N ASN A 211 7.03 -12.86 27.96
CA ASN A 211 7.33 -13.52 29.24
C ASN A 211 8.06 -12.61 30.25
N TYR A 212 8.26 -11.33 29.92
CA TYR A 212 8.94 -10.40 30.80
C TYR A 212 8.11 -10.16 32.07
N ARG A 213 8.68 -10.48 33.23
CA ARG A 213 8.12 -10.12 34.53
C ARG A 213 8.99 -9.01 35.12
N PRO A 214 8.42 -7.83 35.41
CA PRO A 214 9.19 -6.77 36.03
C PRO A 214 9.70 -7.24 37.40
N PRO A 215 10.90 -6.80 37.83
CA PRO A 215 11.42 -7.15 39.14
C PRO A 215 10.44 -6.68 40.22
N GLN A 216 9.97 -7.62 41.04
CA GLN A 216 9.13 -7.32 42.18
C GLN A 216 9.99 -6.85 43.35
N TRP A 217 9.51 -5.84 44.06
CA TRP A 217 10.14 -5.37 45.28
C TRP A 217 10.14 -6.49 46.32
N VAL A 218 11.32 -6.91 46.77
CA VAL A 218 11.45 -7.94 47.80
C VAL A 218 11.06 -7.35 49.15
N SER A 219 9.94 -7.80 49.73
CA SER A 219 9.45 -7.39 51.06
C SER A 219 10.14 -8.13 52.21
N ASN A 220 11.33 -8.70 51.96
CA ASN A 220 12.02 -9.49 52.97
C ASN A 220 12.62 -8.57 54.05
N ARG A 221 12.15 -8.73 55.28
CA ARG A 221 12.56 -7.93 56.44
C ARG A 221 14.07 -8.03 56.72
N TYR A 222 14.70 -9.15 56.38
CA TYR A 222 16.16 -9.33 56.52
C TYR A 222 16.96 -8.43 55.57
N VAL A 223 16.47 -8.18 54.36
CA VAL A 223 17.14 -7.30 53.38
C VAL A 223 17.13 -5.85 53.87
N TRP A 224 16.00 -5.42 54.43
CA TRP A 224 15.89 -4.09 55.06
C TRP A 224 16.78 -3.96 56.30
N VAL A 225 16.84 -4.98 57.16
CA VAL A 225 17.74 -4.97 58.32
C VAL A 225 19.21 -4.88 57.87
N ALA A 226 19.63 -5.68 56.90
CA ALA A 226 20.97 -5.61 56.34
C ALA A 226 21.29 -4.22 55.76
N ALA A 227 20.36 -3.63 54.99
CA ALA A 227 20.52 -2.28 54.45
C ALA A 227 20.64 -1.21 55.56
N THR A 228 19.84 -1.31 56.63
CA THR A 228 19.93 -0.37 57.76
C THR A 228 21.26 -0.50 58.53
N ILE A 229 21.75 -1.72 58.75
CA ILE A 229 23.05 -1.96 59.39
C ILE A 229 24.17 -1.35 58.54
N LEU A 230 24.12 -1.55 57.23
CA LEU A 230 25.10 -0.99 56.29
C LEU A 230 25.08 0.54 56.29
N ALA A 231 23.89 1.14 56.31
CA ALA A 231 23.72 2.59 56.36
C ALA A 231 24.25 3.19 57.68
N VAL A 232 23.95 2.56 58.83
CA VAL A 232 24.45 3.01 60.14
C VAL A 232 25.96 2.84 60.24
N GLY A 233 26.51 1.74 59.73
CA GLY A 233 27.95 1.50 59.69
C GLY A 233 28.68 2.55 58.84
N LEU A 234 28.14 2.87 57.67
CA LEU A 234 28.68 3.94 56.80
C LEU A 234 28.57 5.32 57.44
N ALA A 235 27.45 5.63 58.10
CA ALA A 235 27.28 6.89 58.81
C ALA A 235 28.28 7.03 59.97
N GLY A 236 28.43 5.98 60.79
CA GLY A 236 29.39 5.93 61.88
C GLY A 236 30.84 6.05 61.39
N TYR A 237 31.19 5.36 60.30
CA TYR A 237 32.50 5.48 59.66
C TYR A 237 32.74 6.90 59.13
N SER A 238 31.75 7.50 58.48
CA SER A 238 31.87 8.87 57.96
C SER A 238 32.06 9.90 59.08
N ALA A 239 31.36 9.74 60.21
CA ALA A 239 31.52 10.60 61.38
C ALA A 239 32.87 10.40 62.08
N TYR A 240 33.40 9.17 62.11
CA TYR A 240 34.73 8.88 62.64
C TYR A 240 35.83 9.51 61.76
N VAL A 241 35.72 9.39 60.44
CA VAL A 241 36.65 10.02 59.49
C VAL A 241 36.57 11.55 59.54
N ALA A 242 35.41 12.13 59.86
CA ALA A 242 35.25 13.58 59.97
C ALA A 242 35.74 14.18 61.30
N ASN A 243 35.93 13.37 62.35
CA ASN A 243 36.44 13.78 63.66
C ASN A 243 37.94 13.44 63.87
N LEU A 244 38.61 12.98 62.81
CA LEU A 244 40.08 12.85 62.74
C LEU A 244 40.68 14.11 62.08
#